data_AF-A0A370FPZ8-F1
#
_entry.id   AF-A0A370FPZ8-F1
#
_cell.length_a   1.000
_cell.length_b   1.000
_cell.length_c   1.000
_cell.angle_alpha   90.00
_cell.angle_beta   90.00
_cell.angle_gamma   90.00
#
_symmetry.space_group_name_H-M   'P 1'
#
loop_
_entity.id
_entity.type
_entity.pdbx_description
1 polymer ?
#
loop_
_entity_poly.entity_id
_entity_poly.type
_entity_poly.pdbx_seq_one_letter_code
_entity_poly.pdbx_strand_id
1 'polypeptide(L)'
;MSVRSLRPRRILVSAVIAAAAAGLALPGQAGAESSLGIVNAVSPTTLVNGALSVVGGCQTPVRDLIVSCTRLETLTTQVPVMLAINPFTTNIVVLGAGLFPDGTIRPVLESRLRAALQLAQQYPLAPIIVSGGVPQSGVTEAQAMRQWLVANGVVPFRITEENTSRSTVENAANTNVILQQRGAVGAVVVTSPDHLQRAMVDFRVAVAGRIPIAGVVAP
;
A
#
# COMPACT_ATOMS: atom_id res chain seq x y z
N MET A 1 -44.22 -44.56 -49.64
CA MET A 1 -42.77 -44.36 -49.83
C MET A 1 -42.38 -43.03 -49.17
N SER A 2 -41.34 -43.08 -48.32
CA SER A 2 -40.45 -42.03 -47.77
C SER A 2 -40.66 -40.57 -48.25
N VAL A 3 -40.58 -39.50 -47.46
CA VAL A 3 -39.49 -39.09 -46.55
C VAL A 3 -40.02 -38.05 -45.53
N ARG A 4 -39.57 -38.12 -44.27
CA ARG A 4 -39.62 -37.03 -43.27
C ARG A 4 -38.45 -36.04 -43.49
N SER A 5 -38.71 -34.73 -43.47
CA SER A 5 -37.74 -33.68 -43.03
C SER A 5 -38.55 -32.40 -42.73
N LEU A 6 -38.64 -31.93 -41.48
CA LEU A 6 -37.74 -31.09 -40.66
C LEU A 6 -38.14 -29.60 -40.67
N ARG A 7 -38.83 -29.18 -39.57
CA ARG A 7 -38.60 -28.05 -38.63
C ARG A 7 -38.21 -26.65 -39.18
N PRO A 8 -38.57 -25.52 -38.52
CA PRO A 8 -38.36 -25.33 -37.07
C PRO A 8 -39.40 -24.51 -36.27
N ARG A 9 -39.29 -24.69 -34.94
CA ARG A 9 -40.01 -23.97 -33.87
C ARG A 9 -39.60 -22.50 -33.81
N ARG A 10 -40.56 -21.59 -33.70
CA ARG A 10 -40.33 -20.20 -33.26
C ARG A 10 -40.70 -20.07 -31.78
N ILE A 11 -39.74 -19.57 -31.03
CA ILE A 11 -39.74 -19.35 -29.58
C ILE A 11 -40.46 -18.03 -29.28
N LEU A 12 -41.35 -18.03 -28.29
CA LEU A 12 -42.01 -16.82 -27.78
C LEU A 12 -40.96 -15.89 -27.13
N VAL A 13 -40.94 -14.63 -27.55
CA VAL A 13 -40.21 -13.56 -26.88
C VAL A 13 -41.17 -12.90 -25.89
N SER A 14 -40.93 -13.10 -24.60
CA SER A 14 -41.67 -12.44 -23.51
C SER A 14 -41.25 -10.97 -23.39
N ALA A 15 -42.25 -10.11 -23.20
CA ALA A 15 -42.11 -8.68 -23.00
C ALA A 15 -41.35 -8.33 -21.71
N VAL A 16 -40.40 -7.40 -21.81
CA VAL A 16 -39.80 -6.71 -20.64
C VAL A 16 -40.58 -5.42 -20.43
N ILE A 17 -41.28 -5.32 -19.31
CA ILE A 17 -41.93 -4.09 -18.85
C ILE A 17 -40.87 -3.23 -18.16
N ALA A 18 -40.71 -1.99 -18.65
CA ALA A 18 -39.93 -0.96 -17.99
C ALA A 18 -40.66 -0.47 -16.74
N ALA A 19 -39.98 -0.49 -15.60
CA ALA A 19 -40.40 0.24 -14.40
C ALA A 19 -39.49 1.47 -14.25
N ALA A 20 -40.03 2.65 -14.57
CA ALA A 20 -39.41 3.93 -14.24
C ALA A 20 -39.69 4.22 -12.75
N ALA A 21 -38.65 4.16 -11.91
CA ALA A 21 -38.74 4.67 -10.54
C ALA A 21 -38.43 6.16 -10.55
N ALA A 22 -39.45 6.99 -10.35
CA ALA A 22 -39.30 8.39 -10.02
C ALA A 22 -38.68 8.51 -8.62
N GLY A 23 -37.43 8.95 -8.53
CA GLY A 23 -36.74 9.20 -7.27
C GLY A 23 -37.12 10.55 -6.68
N LEU A 24 -37.91 10.56 -5.61
CA LEU A 24 -37.98 11.66 -4.65
C LEU A 24 -36.69 11.67 -3.83
N ALA A 25 -35.94 12.78 -3.89
CA ALA A 25 -34.70 12.95 -3.13
C ALA A 25 -35.00 13.15 -1.64
N LEU A 26 -34.54 12.21 -0.81
CA LEU A 26 -34.38 12.39 0.63
C LEU A 26 -32.92 12.76 0.91
N PRO A 27 -32.63 13.75 1.78
CA PRO A 27 -31.26 14.09 2.12
C PRO A 27 -30.73 13.05 3.12
N GLY A 28 -29.74 12.26 2.70
CA GLY A 28 -29.03 11.33 3.59
C GLY A 28 -28.90 9.92 3.04
N GLN A 29 -28.14 9.75 1.95
CA GLN A 29 -27.53 8.46 1.62
C GLN A 29 -26.11 8.74 1.10
N ALA A 30 -25.11 8.37 1.90
CA ALA A 30 -23.74 8.24 1.45
C ALA A 30 -23.72 7.23 0.30
N GLY A 31 -23.39 7.73 -0.89
CA GLY A 31 -23.33 6.92 -2.10
C GLY A 31 -22.28 5.82 -1.92
N ALA A 32 -22.70 4.58 -2.17
CA ALA A 32 -21.78 3.52 -2.53
C ALA A 32 -21.05 3.96 -3.80
N GLU A 33 -19.80 4.42 -3.66
CA GLU A 33 -18.97 4.75 -4.81
C GLU A 33 -18.70 3.46 -5.59
N SER A 34 -19.33 3.38 -6.76
CA SER A 34 -19.13 2.32 -7.74
C SER A 34 -17.65 2.10 -8.03
N SER A 35 -17.26 0.86 -8.31
CA SER A 35 -15.94 0.38 -8.75
C SER A 35 -15.33 1.11 -9.96
N LEU A 36 -16.01 2.11 -10.52
CA LEU A 36 -15.54 3.05 -11.54
C LEU A 36 -14.88 4.31 -10.96
N GLY A 37 -14.98 4.58 -9.65
CA GLY A 37 -14.25 5.67 -8.99
C GLY A 37 -12.75 5.41 -8.89
N ILE A 38 -12.33 4.15 -8.93
CA ILE A 38 -10.93 3.74 -8.84
C ILE A 38 -10.15 4.15 -10.09
N VAL A 39 -10.76 4.08 -11.29
CA VAL A 39 -10.05 4.38 -12.55
C VAL A 39 -9.85 5.88 -12.82
N ASN A 40 -10.70 6.75 -12.25
CA ASN A 40 -10.55 8.21 -12.36
C ASN A 40 -9.60 8.80 -11.29
N ALA A 41 -9.15 8.01 -10.33
CA ALA A 41 -8.28 8.43 -9.23
C ALA A 41 -6.79 8.07 -9.42
N VAL A 42 -6.44 7.36 -10.51
CA VAL A 42 -5.05 6.94 -10.75
C VAL A 42 -4.34 7.97 -11.61
N SER A 43 -3.36 8.65 -11.01
CA SER A 43 -2.52 9.60 -11.74
C SER A 43 -1.59 8.88 -12.73
N PRO A 44 -1.08 9.59 -13.75
CA PRO A 44 -0.01 9.06 -14.61
C PRO A 44 1.21 8.59 -13.80
N THR A 45 1.58 9.32 -12.75
CA THR A 45 2.68 8.96 -11.85
C THR A 45 2.42 7.62 -11.14
N THR A 46 1.21 7.42 -10.64
CA THR A 46 0.81 6.19 -9.96
C THR A 46 0.83 4.99 -10.92
N LEU A 47 0.40 5.17 -12.18
CA LEU A 47 0.49 4.13 -13.22
C LEU A 47 1.94 3.78 -13.56
N VAL A 48 2.78 4.79 -13.80
CA VAL A 48 4.18 4.58 -14.19
C VAL A 48 4.97 3.91 -13.06
N ASN A 49 4.88 4.42 -11.83
CA ASN A 49 5.54 3.80 -10.68
C ASN A 49 5.02 2.38 -10.43
N GLY A 50 3.70 2.16 -10.57
CA GLY A 50 3.09 0.85 -10.46
C GLY A 50 3.65 -0.15 -11.47
N ALA A 51 3.74 0.25 -12.75
CA ALA A 51 4.33 -0.58 -13.80
C ALA A 51 5.81 -0.88 -13.55
N LEU A 52 6.61 0.12 -13.15
CA LEU A 52 8.03 -0.07 -12.81
C LEU A 52 8.23 -1.05 -11.65
N SER A 53 7.32 -1.03 -10.68
CA SER A 53 7.38 -1.88 -9.48
C SER A 53 7.00 -3.34 -9.75
N VAL A 54 6.26 -3.66 -10.81
CA VAL A 54 5.73 -5.03 -11.07
C VAL A 54 6.16 -5.65 -12.42
N VAL A 55 6.47 -4.84 -13.44
CA VAL A 55 6.84 -5.32 -14.78
C VAL A 55 8.31 -5.07 -15.02
N GLY A 56 9.15 -6.09 -14.85
CA GLY A 56 10.53 -6.19 -15.37
C GLY A 56 11.56 -5.14 -14.91
N GLY A 57 11.15 -4.04 -14.27
CA GLY A 57 12.02 -2.93 -13.88
C GLY A 57 12.67 -3.17 -12.53
N CYS A 58 11.88 -3.03 -11.46
CA CYS A 58 12.39 -3.07 -10.09
C CYS A 58 12.23 -4.39 -9.35
N GLN A 59 11.45 -5.31 -9.92
CA GLN A 59 11.24 -6.64 -9.35
C GLN A 59 12.29 -7.63 -9.89
N THR A 60 13.53 -7.49 -9.44
CA THR A 60 14.68 -8.27 -9.91
C THR A 60 15.66 -8.52 -8.76
N PRO A 61 16.43 -9.62 -8.75
CA PRO A 61 17.51 -9.82 -7.78
C PRO A 61 18.79 -9.03 -8.12
N VAL A 62 18.87 -8.40 -9.30
CA VAL A 62 20.10 -7.73 -9.78
C VAL A 62 20.17 -6.29 -9.26
N ARG A 63 21.14 -6.01 -8.38
CA ARG A 63 21.29 -4.72 -7.69
C ARG A 63 21.40 -3.52 -8.64
N ASP A 64 22.17 -3.62 -9.72
CA ASP A 64 22.36 -2.49 -10.64
C ASP A 64 21.08 -2.12 -11.39
N LEU A 65 20.23 -3.11 -11.69
CA LEU A 65 18.91 -2.88 -12.27
C LEU A 65 17.97 -2.25 -11.24
N ILE A 66 18.00 -2.72 -9.98
CA ILE A 66 17.24 -2.10 -8.88
C ILE A 66 17.60 -0.61 -8.73
N VAL A 67 18.90 -0.30 -8.68
CA VAL A 67 19.35 1.09 -8.53
C VAL A 67 18.91 1.94 -9.71
N SER A 68 19.07 1.43 -10.93
CA SER A 68 18.70 2.14 -12.16
C SER A 68 17.20 2.39 -12.25
N CYS A 69 16.37 1.37 -12.01
CA CYS A 69 14.92 1.49 -12.06
C CYS A 69 14.37 2.41 -10.94
N THR A 70 14.96 2.37 -9.74
CA THR A 70 14.52 3.18 -8.59
C THR A 70 14.76 4.67 -8.85
N ARG A 71 15.75 5.02 -9.68
CA ARG A 71 15.99 6.40 -10.13
C ARG A 71 14.97 6.89 -11.16
N LEU A 72 14.28 6.00 -11.85
CA LEU A 72 13.25 6.35 -12.84
C LEU A 72 11.89 6.61 -12.20
N GLU A 73 11.69 6.19 -10.95
CA GLU A 73 10.44 6.44 -10.23
C GLU A 73 10.34 7.90 -9.79
N THR A 74 9.12 8.42 -9.87
CA THR A 74 8.82 9.75 -9.36
C THR A 74 8.43 9.65 -7.90
N LEU A 75 9.11 10.40 -7.03
CA LEU A 75 8.73 10.53 -5.62
C LEU A 75 7.33 11.18 -5.53
N THR A 76 6.39 10.53 -4.84
CA THR A 76 5.00 10.95 -4.80
C THR A 76 4.37 10.69 -3.44
N THR A 77 3.38 11.50 -3.08
CA THR A 77 2.51 11.27 -1.92
C THR A 77 1.30 10.39 -2.26
N GLN A 78 1.13 10.05 -3.54
CA GLN A 78 -0.03 9.30 -4.03
C GLN A 78 0.02 7.84 -3.62
N VAL A 79 -1.17 7.26 -3.44
CA VAL A 79 -1.32 5.84 -3.13
C VAL A 79 -0.80 4.97 -4.28
N PRO A 80 0.07 3.99 -4.02
CA PRO A 80 0.49 3.02 -5.03
C PRO A 80 -0.65 2.09 -5.45
N VAL A 81 -0.76 1.80 -6.75
CA VAL A 81 -1.81 0.93 -7.33
C VAL A 81 -1.93 -0.42 -6.60
N MET A 82 -0.80 -1.02 -6.21
CA MET A 82 -0.77 -2.32 -5.53
C MET A 82 -1.58 -2.35 -4.22
N LEU A 83 -1.57 -1.25 -3.46
CA LEU A 83 -2.33 -1.14 -2.22
C LEU A 83 -3.85 -1.04 -2.51
N ALA A 84 -4.22 -0.41 -3.62
CA ALA A 84 -5.61 -0.34 -4.08
C ALA A 84 -6.12 -1.69 -4.63
N ILE A 85 -5.27 -2.46 -5.31
CA ILE A 85 -5.63 -3.78 -5.87
C ILE A 85 -5.75 -4.84 -4.77
N ASN A 86 -4.79 -4.89 -3.84
CA ASN A 86 -4.79 -5.89 -2.78
C ASN A 86 -4.33 -5.29 -1.45
N PRO A 87 -5.24 -4.67 -0.70
CA PRO A 87 -4.90 -4.07 0.59
C PRO A 87 -4.62 -5.10 1.68
N PHE A 88 -5.13 -6.33 1.57
CA PHE A 88 -5.08 -7.33 2.66
C PHE A 88 -3.69 -7.95 2.84
N THR A 89 -2.97 -8.17 1.74
CA THR A 89 -1.62 -8.78 1.76
C THR A 89 -0.52 -7.82 1.29
N THR A 90 -0.86 -6.54 1.09
CA THR A 90 0.12 -5.45 0.90
C THR A 90 0.31 -4.70 2.22
N ASN A 91 1.56 -4.62 2.70
CA ASN A 91 1.86 -4.00 3.99
C ASN A 91 2.26 -2.53 3.81
N ILE A 92 1.78 -1.65 4.68
CA ILE A 92 2.33 -0.30 4.83
C ILE A 92 3.52 -0.39 5.78
N VAL A 93 4.69 0.08 5.36
CA VAL A 93 5.93 0.03 6.14
C VAL A 93 6.40 1.45 6.44
N VAL A 94 6.41 1.84 7.72
CA VAL A 94 6.81 3.19 8.16
C VAL A 94 8.22 3.15 8.73
N LEU A 95 9.12 3.98 8.21
CA LEU A 95 10.51 4.04 8.67
C LEU A 95 10.74 5.13 9.72
N GLY A 96 11.51 4.78 10.76
CA GLY A 96 11.99 5.69 11.80
C GLY A 96 12.84 6.87 11.29
N ALA A 97 12.86 7.97 12.06
CA ALA A 97 13.56 9.22 11.75
C ALA A 97 14.23 9.88 12.99
N GLY A 98 14.50 9.08 14.03
CA GLY A 98 14.99 9.46 15.34
C GLY A 98 13.89 9.92 16.31
N LEU A 99 14.15 9.70 17.60
CA LEU A 99 13.41 10.32 18.71
C LEU A 99 14.24 11.46 19.33
N PHE A 100 13.59 12.32 20.08
CA PHE A 100 14.29 13.23 21.00
C PHE A 100 14.94 12.44 22.14
N PRO A 101 15.93 13.02 22.85
CA PRO A 101 16.59 12.34 23.96
C PRO A 101 15.63 11.86 25.06
N ASP A 102 14.51 12.55 25.26
CA ASP A 102 13.44 12.19 26.21
C ASP A 102 12.48 11.09 25.69
N GLY A 103 12.73 10.56 24.49
CA GLY A 103 11.91 9.51 23.88
C GLY A 103 10.70 10.04 23.09
N THR A 104 10.50 11.36 22.99
CA THR A 104 9.37 11.93 22.25
C THR A 104 9.59 11.92 20.74
N ILE A 105 8.49 11.88 19.97
CA ILE A 105 8.50 11.82 18.51
C ILE A 105 8.95 13.16 17.92
N ARG A 106 9.89 13.11 16.97
CA ARG A 106 10.34 14.28 16.21
C ARG A 106 9.32 14.67 15.13
N PRO A 107 9.26 15.96 14.72
CA PRO A 107 8.35 16.41 13.67
C PRO A 107 8.46 15.63 12.34
N VAL A 108 9.69 15.25 11.95
CA VAL A 108 9.93 14.44 10.75
C VAL A 108 9.32 13.03 10.86
N LEU A 109 9.39 12.42 12.05
CA LEU A 109 8.78 11.11 12.32
C LEU A 109 7.25 11.23 12.37
N GLU A 110 6.74 12.31 12.96
CA GLU A 110 5.31 12.60 12.98
C GLU A 110 4.73 12.78 11.56
N SER A 111 5.43 13.48 10.66
CA SER A 111 4.99 13.60 9.26
C SER A 111 4.84 12.23 8.59
N ARG A 112 5.82 11.33 8.78
CA ARG A 112 5.75 9.95 8.27
C ARG A 112 4.56 9.19 8.84
N LEU A 113 4.27 9.36 10.13
CA LEU A 113 3.13 8.74 10.79
C LEU A 113 1.80 9.31 10.29
N ARG A 114 1.72 10.61 9.99
CA ARG A 114 0.54 11.23 9.38
C ARG A 114 0.27 10.69 7.97
N ALA A 115 1.31 10.56 7.15
CA ALA A 115 1.19 9.93 5.82
C ALA A 115 0.73 8.46 5.94
N ALA A 116 1.30 7.70 6.86
CA ALA A 116 0.90 6.32 7.12
C ALA A 116 -0.55 6.22 7.66
N LEU A 117 -0.97 7.16 8.50
CA LEU A 117 -2.33 7.23 9.04
C LEU A 117 -3.35 7.49 7.92
N GLN A 118 -3.06 8.38 6.98
CA GLN A 118 -3.92 8.62 5.81
C GLN A 118 -4.11 7.33 5.00
N LEU A 119 -3.02 6.60 4.71
CA LEU A 119 -3.11 5.29 4.05
C LEU A 119 -3.90 4.28 4.88
N ALA A 120 -3.68 4.25 6.21
CA ALA A 120 -4.35 3.31 7.11
C ALA A 120 -5.85 3.57 7.26
N GLN A 121 -6.29 4.82 7.13
CA GLN A 121 -7.70 5.23 7.12
C GLN A 121 -8.37 4.86 5.80
N GLN A 122 -7.68 5.07 4.67
CA GLN A 122 -8.20 4.70 3.35
C GLN A 122 -8.24 3.18 3.14
N TYR A 123 -7.28 2.46 3.71
CA TYR A 123 -7.17 1.00 3.62
C TYR A 123 -7.21 0.40 5.03
N PRO A 124 -8.40 0.30 5.67
CA PRO A 124 -8.55 -0.11 7.06
C PRO A 124 -8.14 -1.56 7.35
N LEU A 125 -7.93 -2.36 6.31
CA LEU A 125 -7.57 -3.78 6.39
C LEU A 125 -6.09 -4.02 6.07
N ALA A 126 -5.35 -2.99 5.65
CA ALA A 126 -3.94 -3.14 5.35
C ALA A 126 -3.11 -3.32 6.63
N PRO A 127 -2.26 -4.37 6.73
CA PRO A 127 -1.33 -4.52 7.82
C PRO A 127 -0.24 -3.43 7.77
N ILE A 128 0.24 -3.03 8.94
CA ILE A 128 1.25 -1.98 9.11
C ILE A 128 2.46 -2.56 9.83
N ILE A 129 3.64 -2.21 9.35
CA ILE A 129 4.91 -2.47 10.01
C ILE A 129 5.56 -1.13 10.31
N VAL A 130 6.01 -0.94 11.54
CA VAL A 130 6.77 0.25 11.96
C VAL A 130 8.19 -0.21 12.31
N SER A 131 9.19 0.36 11.65
CA SER A 131 10.58 -0.14 11.70
C SER A 131 11.55 0.92 12.20
N GLY A 132 12.28 0.59 13.27
CA GLY A 132 13.29 1.43 13.90
C GLY A 132 13.58 0.97 15.34
N GLY A 133 14.78 0.43 15.56
CA GLY A 133 15.15 -0.27 16.79
C GLY A 133 16.13 0.44 17.70
N VAL A 134 16.62 1.65 17.36
CA VAL A 134 17.54 2.40 18.22
C VAL A 134 16.75 3.06 19.36
N PRO A 135 16.93 2.66 20.62
CA PRO A 135 16.18 3.23 21.72
C PRO A 135 16.68 4.63 22.09
N GLN A 136 15.77 5.50 22.53
CA GLN A 136 16.03 6.76 23.24
C GLN A 136 15.19 6.76 24.51
N SER A 137 15.81 7.02 25.66
CA SER A 137 15.15 6.92 26.98
C SER A 137 14.37 5.61 27.18
N GLY A 138 14.93 4.49 26.71
CA GLY A 138 14.33 3.15 26.84
C GLY A 138 13.18 2.86 25.87
N VAL A 139 12.84 3.78 24.97
CA VAL A 139 11.76 3.63 23.98
C VAL A 139 12.37 3.53 22.58
N THR A 140 11.99 2.51 21.81
CA THR A 140 12.38 2.41 20.39
C THR A 140 11.46 3.26 19.50
N GLU A 141 11.93 3.64 18.32
CA GLU A 141 11.10 4.34 17.34
C GLU A 141 9.87 3.51 16.95
N ALA A 142 10.04 2.20 16.72
CA ALA A 142 8.93 1.29 16.41
C ALA A 142 7.85 1.30 17.49
N GLN A 143 8.24 1.25 18.76
CA GLN A 143 7.32 1.32 19.89
C GLN A 143 6.59 2.68 19.94
N ALA A 144 7.32 3.79 19.81
CA ALA A 144 6.74 5.14 19.79
C ALA A 144 5.77 5.32 18.61
N MET A 145 6.15 4.84 17.42
CA MET A 145 5.31 4.87 16.21
C MET A 145 4.02 4.07 16.39
N ARG A 146 4.08 2.86 16.97
CA ARG A 146 2.89 2.06 17.29
C ARG A 146 1.96 2.82 18.23
N GLN A 147 2.51 3.35 19.33
CA GLN A 147 1.72 4.09 20.33
C GLN A 147 1.01 5.30 19.70
N TRP A 148 1.73 6.06 18.87
CA TRP A 148 1.16 7.21 18.17
C TRP A 148 0.03 6.81 17.21
N LEU A 149 0.22 5.77 16.39
CA LEU A 149 -0.82 5.30 15.46
C LEU A 149 -2.06 4.78 16.19
N VAL A 150 -1.88 4.05 17.30
CA VAL A 150 -2.98 3.59 18.15
C VAL A 150 -3.73 4.76 18.77
N ALA A 151 -3.02 5.76 19.29
CA ALA A 151 -3.63 6.97 19.84
C ALA A 151 -4.42 7.76 18.79
N ASN A 152 -4.07 7.61 17.50
CA ASN A 152 -4.77 8.22 16.36
C ASN A 152 -5.80 7.27 15.69
N GLY A 153 -6.22 6.21 16.37
CA GLY A 153 -7.36 5.37 15.95
C GLY A 153 -7.02 4.17 15.07
N VAL A 154 -5.73 3.86 14.83
CA VAL A 154 -5.35 2.62 14.14
C VAL A 154 -5.47 1.44 15.10
N VAL A 155 -6.15 0.38 14.66
CA VAL A 155 -6.37 -0.79 15.52
C VAL A 155 -5.04 -1.51 15.83
N PRO A 156 -4.69 -1.76 17.11
CA PRO A 156 -3.36 -2.25 17.50
C PRO A 156 -2.91 -3.56 16.85
N PHE A 157 -3.85 -4.48 16.53
CA PHE A 157 -3.51 -5.76 15.90
C PHE A 157 -3.01 -5.62 14.46
N ARG A 158 -3.30 -4.48 13.81
CA ARG A 158 -2.79 -4.20 12.45
C ARG A 158 -1.31 -3.85 12.44
N ILE A 159 -0.79 -3.37 13.56
CA ILE A 159 0.55 -2.80 13.65
C ILE A 159 1.50 -3.85 14.21
N THR A 160 2.67 -3.97 13.59
CA THR A 160 3.75 -4.79 14.09
C THR A 160 5.04 -4.00 14.14
N GLU A 161 5.71 -4.13 15.26
CA GLU A 161 6.97 -3.46 15.53
C GLU A 161 8.11 -4.30 14.98
N GLU A 162 8.98 -3.65 14.22
CA GLU A 162 10.34 -4.12 13.97
C GLU A 162 11.28 -3.20 14.75
N ASN A 163 11.74 -3.67 15.90
CA ASN A 163 12.41 -2.85 16.91
C ASN A 163 13.87 -3.25 17.16
N THR A 164 14.51 -3.92 16.20
CA THR A 164 15.90 -4.39 16.34
C THR A 164 16.87 -3.70 15.38
N SER A 165 16.37 -3.09 14.30
CA SER A 165 17.19 -2.41 13.30
C SER A 165 17.89 -1.14 13.79
N ARG A 166 19.14 -0.97 13.35
CA ARG A 166 20.00 0.19 13.65
C ARG A 166 20.40 0.98 12.40
N SER A 167 19.98 0.55 11.22
CA SER A 167 20.30 1.18 9.94
C SER A 167 19.16 0.99 8.93
N THR A 168 19.16 1.75 7.83
CA THR A 168 18.17 1.57 6.75
C THR A 168 18.27 0.17 6.10
N VAL A 169 19.48 -0.38 5.98
CA VAL A 169 19.71 -1.74 5.46
C VAL A 169 19.11 -2.79 6.40
N GLU A 170 19.32 -2.63 7.71
CA GLU A 170 18.70 -3.51 8.71
C GLU A 170 17.18 -3.38 8.72
N ASN A 171 16.63 -2.15 8.64
CA ASN A 171 15.18 -1.92 8.53
C ASN A 171 14.60 -2.76 7.38
N ALA A 172 15.24 -2.71 6.20
CA ALA A 172 14.82 -3.48 5.03
C ALA A 172 14.93 -4.99 5.25
N ALA A 173 16.07 -5.47 5.77
CA ALA A 173 16.32 -6.89 6.00
C ALA A 173 15.35 -7.49 7.05
N ASN A 174 15.21 -6.84 8.20
CA ASN A 174 14.36 -7.29 9.30
C ASN A 174 12.89 -7.19 8.95
N THR A 175 12.47 -6.10 8.28
CA THR A 175 11.09 -5.99 7.77
C THR A 175 10.80 -7.07 6.74
N ASN A 176 11.74 -7.42 5.87
CA ASN A 176 11.56 -8.51 4.89
C ASN A 176 11.31 -9.87 5.56
N VAL A 177 11.91 -10.16 6.71
CA VAL A 177 11.60 -11.37 7.50
C VAL A 177 10.13 -11.39 7.92
N ILE A 178 9.61 -10.26 8.43
CA ILE A 178 8.20 -10.13 8.83
C ILE A 178 7.27 -10.27 7.62
N LEU A 179 7.64 -9.65 6.48
CA LEU A 179 6.87 -9.76 5.23
C LEU A 179 6.80 -11.20 4.72
N GLN A 180 7.88 -11.98 4.83
CA GLN A 180 7.90 -13.40 4.46
C GLN A 180 7.00 -14.24 5.36
N GLN A 181 7.11 -14.07 6.67
CA GLN A 181 6.29 -14.80 7.66
C GLN A 181 4.78 -14.58 7.45
N ARG A 182 4.40 -13.42 6.90
CA ARG A 182 3.01 -13.05 6.60
C ARG A 182 2.50 -13.52 5.24
N GLY A 183 3.37 -14.06 4.39
CA GLY A 183 3.02 -14.26 2.98
C GLY A 183 2.61 -12.97 2.28
N ALA A 184 3.23 -11.83 2.65
CA ALA A 184 2.94 -10.56 2.01
C ALA A 184 3.24 -10.65 0.51
N VAL A 185 2.38 -10.02 -0.31
CA VAL A 185 2.52 -9.97 -1.77
C VAL A 185 3.04 -8.60 -2.25
N GLY A 186 3.27 -7.67 -1.32
CA GLY A 186 3.74 -6.33 -1.61
C GLY A 186 3.99 -5.51 -0.36
N ALA A 187 4.79 -4.44 -0.50
CA ALA A 187 4.96 -3.45 0.55
C ALA A 187 5.01 -2.02 -0.01
N VAL A 188 4.44 -1.09 0.75
CA VAL A 188 4.48 0.35 0.51
C VAL A 188 5.35 1.00 1.59
N VAL A 189 6.51 1.49 1.21
CA VAL A 189 7.47 2.14 2.12
C VAL A 189 7.13 3.62 2.27
N VAL A 190 6.86 4.06 3.49
CA VAL A 190 6.54 5.45 3.86
C VAL A 190 7.73 6.08 4.55
N THR A 191 8.30 7.11 3.94
CA THR A 191 9.42 7.88 4.54
C THR A 191 9.56 9.28 3.93
N SER A 192 10.53 10.06 4.41
CA SER A 192 10.78 11.44 3.97
C SER A 192 11.36 11.51 2.54
N PRO A 193 11.22 12.64 1.82
CA PRO A 193 11.65 12.76 0.42
C PRO A 193 13.13 12.47 0.21
N ASP A 194 13.98 12.98 1.11
CA ASP A 194 15.44 12.82 1.13
C ASP A 194 15.89 11.38 1.48
N HIS A 195 14.99 10.57 2.03
CA HIS A 195 15.27 9.20 2.45
C HIS A 195 14.68 8.14 1.51
N LEU A 196 13.58 8.45 0.82
CA LEU A 196 12.76 7.45 0.14
C LEU A 196 13.54 6.67 -0.91
N GLN A 197 14.35 7.34 -1.74
CA GLN A 197 15.09 6.66 -2.80
C GLN A 197 16.08 5.61 -2.26
N ARG A 198 16.83 5.95 -1.20
CA ARG A 198 17.77 5.02 -0.54
C ARG A 198 17.01 3.84 0.07
N ALA A 199 15.94 4.13 0.81
CA ALA A 199 15.11 3.11 1.42
C ALA A 199 14.52 2.14 0.38
N MET A 200 14.01 2.65 -0.73
CA MET A 200 13.44 1.83 -1.80
C MET A 200 14.47 0.85 -2.39
N VAL A 201 15.71 1.29 -2.59
CA VAL A 201 16.80 0.39 -3.04
C VAL A 201 17.05 -0.71 -2.00
N ASP A 202 17.20 -0.35 -0.73
CA ASP A 202 17.49 -1.32 0.34
C ASP A 202 16.36 -2.36 0.47
N PHE A 203 15.10 -1.93 0.41
CA PHE A 203 13.94 -2.83 0.44
C PHE A 203 13.85 -3.73 -0.78
N ARG A 204 14.10 -3.21 -1.99
CA ARG A 204 14.11 -4.01 -3.23
C ARG A 204 15.22 -5.06 -3.21
N VAL A 205 16.40 -4.70 -2.71
CA VAL A 205 17.51 -5.64 -2.52
C VAL A 205 17.13 -6.70 -1.49
N ALA A 206 16.54 -6.32 -0.36
CA ALA A 206 16.15 -7.25 0.70
C ALA A 206 15.10 -8.27 0.22
N VAL A 207 14.11 -7.86 -0.59
CA VAL A 207 13.10 -8.79 -1.12
C VAL A 207 13.57 -9.57 -2.35
N ALA A 208 14.69 -9.19 -2.98
CA ALA A 208 15.30 -9.88 -4.11
C ALA A 208 14.31 -10.24 -5.25
N GLY A 209 13.41 -9.31 -5.58
CA GLY A 209 12.38 -9.50 -6.62
C GLY A 209 11.20 -10.42 -6.23
N ARG A 210 11.15 -10.93 -4.99
CA ARG A 210 10.05 -11.81 -4.53
C ARG A 210 8.70 -11.10 -4.52
N ILE A 211 8.67 -9.83 -4.13
CA ILE A 211 7.46 -9.00 -4.10
C ILE A 211 7.75 -7.59 -4.62
N PRO A 212 6.76 -6.90 -5.20
CA PRO A 212 6.86 -5.49 -5.53
C PRO A 212 7.03 -4.62 -4.28
N ILE A 213 7.80 -3.55 -4.44
CA ILE A 213 8.00 -2.50 -3.43
C ILE A 213 7.68 -1.17 -4.09
N ALA A 214 6.76 -0.41 -3.49
CA ALA A 214 6.42 0.95 -3.88
C ALA A 214 6.74 1.93 -2.74
N GLY A 215 6.92 3.22 -3.07
CA GLY A 215 7.26 4.27 -2.12
C GLY A 215 6.19 5.34 -2.03
N VAL A 216 5.97 5.88 -0.83
CA VAL A 216 5.15 7.07 -0.56
C VAL A 216 5.97 8.07 0.26
N VAL A 217 6.00 9.30 -0.22
CA VAL A 217 6.66 10.42 0.44
C VAL A 217 5.77 10.96 1.56
N ALA A 218 6.37 11.17 2.73
CA ALA A 218 5.80 11.99 3.78
C ALA A 218 6.25 13.45 3.58
N PRO A 219 5.32 14.41 3.47
CA PRO A 219 5.62 15.81 3.17
C PRO A 219 6.35 16.56 4.30
#